data_AF-A0A9E2YJ26-F1
#
_entry.id   AF-A0A9E2YJ26-F1
#
_cell.length_a   1.000
_cell.length_b   1.000
_cell.length_c   1.000
_cell.angle_alpha   90.00
_cell.angle_beta   90.00
_cell.angle_gamma   90.00
#
_symmetry.space_group_name_H-M   'P 1'
#
loop_
_entity.id
_entity.type
_entity.pdbx_description
1 polymer ?
#
loop_
_entity_poly.entity_id
_entity_poly.type
_entity_poly.pdbx_seq_one_letter_code
_entity_poly.pdbx_strand_id
1 'polypeptide(L)'
;MAAFGRSGKDDRDESVAAEAAADPIDDEFDEELEGPFDIDDFDDPAVAELARLDLGSVLIPMPEAGQLQVELTETGVPSAVWVVTPNGRFTIAAYAAPKTAGLWREVAGELAESLRNDSATVSIKDGPWGREVVGVATGVVRFIGVDGYRWMIRCVVNGSHETMEALEREARAALADTVVRRGDTPLPVRTPLTVQLPEPMAQQLREAAAAQQAAQQGAQQADEQARPEPAARRSAEGSAMQQLRTTTGG
;
A
#
# COMPACT_ATOMS: atom_id res chain seq x y z
N MET A 1 -38.86 84.59 30.59
CA MET A 1 -38.22 85.49 29.59
C MET A 1 -36.83 84.95 29.33
N ALA A 2 -36.40 84.96 28.06
CA ALA A 2 -35.21 84.36 27.42
C ALA A 2 -33.87 84.51 28.19
N ALA A 3 -32.78 83.76 27.93
CA ALA A 3 -32.24 83.37 26.61
C ALA A 3 -31.20 82.23 26.64
N PHE A 4 -30.96 81.69 25.44
CA PHE A 4 -30.12 80.56 25.02
C PHE A 4 -28.62 80.86 24.82
N GLY A 5 -27.82 79.78 24.84
CA GLY A 5 -26.67 79.53 23.93
C GLY A 5 -25.28 79.40 24.60
N ARG A 6 -24.36 78.49 24.27
CA ARG A 6 -24.28 77.35 23.32
C ARG A 6 -22.98 76.56 23.63
N SER A 7 -23.08 75.23 23.67
CA SER A 7 -22.16 74.14 23.26
C SER A 7 -20.64 74.20 23.55
N GLY A 8 -20.12 73.06 24.04
CA GLY A 8 -18.71 72.67 23.98
C GLY A 8 -18.40 71.48 24.88
N LYS A 9 -18.72 70.27 24.40
CA LYS A 9 -18.50 68.96 25.04
C LYS A 9 -17.18 68.38 24.51
N ASP A 10 -16.26 67.98 25.38
CA ASP A 10 -16.06 66.55 25.71
C ASP A 10 -15.06 66.38 26.86
N ASP A 11 -15.37 65.40 27.68
CA ASP A 11 -14.80 65.12 28.99
C ASP A 11 -13.46 64.38 28.93
N ARG A 12 -12.65 64.73 29.94
CA ARG A 12 -11.44 64.06 30.41
C ARG A 12 -11.81 62.72 31.07
N ASP A 13 -10.92 61.73 31.04
CA ASP A 13 -10.26 61.32 32.29
C ASP A 13 -9.02 60.44 32.08
N GLU A 14 -8.16 60.52 33.09
CA GLU A 14 -6.77 60.09 33.26
C GLU A 14 -6.61 58.64 33.75
N SER A 15 -5.50 57.99 33.35
CA SER A 15 -4.53 57.20 34.17
C SER A 15 -5.02 55.97 34.98
N VAL A 16 -4.29 54.88 35.31
CA VAL A 16 -2.92 54.34 35.21
C VAL A 16 -3.09 52.80 35.39
N ALA A 17 -2.17 51.96 34.87
CA ALA A 17 -1.44 50.91 35.62
C ALA A 17 -1.20 49.58 34.88
N ALA A 18 0.00 49.06 35.16
CA ALA A 18 0.44 47.66 35.17
C ALA A 18 1.00 47.06 33.87
N GLU A 19 2.34 46.99 33.84
CA GLU A 19 3.11 45.95 33.16
C GLU A 19 2.54 44.56 33.52
N ALA A 20 2.14 43.80 32.51
CA ALA A 20 1.91 42.37 32.61
C ALA A 20 2.37 41.73 31.30
N ALA A 21 3.42 40.92 31.45
CA ALA A 21 3.88 39.83 30.59
C ALA A 21 3.48 39.91 29.11
N ALA A 22 4.47 40.12 28.26
CA ALA A 22 4.44 39.55 26.93
C ALA A 22 4.22 38.04 27.10
N ASP A 23 3.01 37.56 26.77
CA ASP A 23 2.83 36.16 26.43
C ASP A 23 3.86 35.85 25.33
N PRO A 24 4.80 34.91 25.54
CA PRO A 24 5.43 34.29 24.39
C PRO A 24 4.28 33.65 23.63
N ILE A 25 4.00 34.18 22.44
CA ILE A 25 3.16 33.48 21.48
C ILE A 25 3.86 32.14 21.30
N ASP A 26 3.17 31.09 21.74
CA ASP A 26 3.55 29.70 21.65
C ASP A 26 3.93 29.41 20.20
N ASP A 27 5.23 29.43 19.91
CA ASP A 27 5.87 29.21 18.62
C ASP A 27 6.04 27.70 18.38
N GLU A 28 5.04 26.89 18.78
CA GLU A 28 5.09 25.42 18.74
C GLU A 28 3.72 24.80 18.36
N PHE A 29 3.08 25.33 17.31
CA PHE A 29 2.26 24.48 16.45
C PHE A 29 3.10 24.10 15.22
N ASP A 30 3.67 22.92 15.35
CA ASP A 30 4.34 22.06 14.37
C ASP A 30 3.51 21.90 13.07
N GLU A 31 3.44 22.92 12.22
CA GLU A 31 2.62 22.95 10.99
C GLU A 31 3.46 23.10 9.71
N GLU A 32 4.61 22.42 9.63
CA GLU A 32 5.04 21.93 8.31
C GLU A 32 3.99 20.89 7.89
N LEU A 33 3.15 21.22 6.91
CA LEU A 33 2.24 20.27 6.29
C LEU A 33 3.05 19.08 5.76
N GLU A 34 3.13 18.03 6.57
CA GLU A 34 3.66 16.74 6.17
C GLU A 34 2.65 16.10 5.21
N GLY A 35 3.15 15.64 4.06
CA GLY A 35 2.33 15.10 2.97
C GLY A 35 1.48 13.89 3.38
N PRO A 36 0.87 13.15 2.45
CA PRO A 36 1.19 13.10 1.03
C PRO A 36 0.92 14.38 0.24
N PHE A 37 1.68 14.57 -0.83
CA PHE A 37 1.61 15.73 -1.71
C PHE A 37 0.90 15.38 -3.03
N ASP A 38 0.30 16.38 -3.68
CA ASP A 38 0.01 16.31 -5.11
C ASP A 38 1.28 16.66 -5.90
N ILE A 39 1.45 16.09 -7.09
CA ILE A 39 2.58 16.45 -7.96
C ILE A 39 2.52 17.93 -8.36
N ASP A 40 1.31 18.50 -8.43
CA ASP A 40 1.08 19.91 -8.75
C ASP A 40 1.48 20.85 -7.59
N ASP A 41 1.83 20.33 -6.41
CA ASP A 41 2.37 21.12 -5.29
C ASP A 41 3.85 21.50 -5.52
N PHE A 42 4.51 20.92 -6.53
CA PHE A 42 5.92 21.18 -6.87
C PHE A 42 6.02 22.03 -8.14
N ASP A 43 6.77 23.15 -8.08
CA ASP A 43 7.05 23.99 -9.26
C ASP A 43 7.87 23.25 -10.33
N ASP A 44 8.75 22.34 -9.90
CA ASP A 44 9.55 21.47 -10.77
C ASP A 44 9.26 20.00 -10.44
N PRO A 45 8.62 19.25 -11.36
CA PRO A 45 8.35 17.82 -11.17
C PRO A 45 9.60 16.98 -10.90
N ALA A 46 10.79 17.42 -11.36
CA ALA A 46 12.03 16.70 -11.08
C ALA A 46 12.33 16.65 -9.56
N VAL A 47 11.90 17.66 -8.80
CA VAL A 47 12.04 17.69 -7.33
C VAL A 47 11.12 16.66 -6.67
N ALA A 48 9.93 16.44 -7.22
CA ALA A 48 9.03 15.38 -6.76
C ALA A 48 9.62 13.97 -6.99
N GLU A 49 10.49 13.81 -7.99
CA GLU A 49 11.13 12.54 -8.32
C GLU A 49 12.42 12.27 -7.53
N LEU A 50 13.01 13.29 -6.89
CA LEU A 50 14.24 13.12 -6.11
C LEU A 50 14.02 12.17 -4.93
N ALA A 51 14.88 11.15 -4.84
CA ALA A 51 14.87 10.13 -3.78
C ALA A 51 13.56 9.32 -3.63
N ARG A 52 12.65 9.41 -4.61
CA ARG A 52 11.39 8.64 -4.64
C ARG A 52 11.41 7.65 -5.80
N LEU A 53 10.85 6.48 -5.57
CA LEU A 53 10.56 5.50 -6.61
C LEU A 53 9.30 5.92 -7.36
N ASP A 54 9.43 6.19 -8.65
CA ASP A 54 8.29 6.47 -9.51
C ASP A 54 7.52 5.19 -9.85
N LEU A 55 6.27 5.10 -9.39
CA LEU A 55 5.33 4.03 -9.68
C LEU A 55 4.22 4.46 -10.66
N GLY A 56 4.44 5.53 -11.43
CA GLY A 56 3.53 6.11 -12.39
C GLY A 56 2.49 7.03 -11.75
N SER A 57 1.61 6.47 -10.91
CA SER A 57 0.55 7.26 -10.23
C SER A 57 0.91 7.72 -8.83
N VAL A 58 1.93 7.12 -8.23
CA VAL A 58 2.47 7.50 -6.92
C VAL A 58 3.99 7.45 -6.98
N LEU A 59 4.64 8.38 -6.30
CA LEU A 59 6.07 8.39 -6.10
C LEU A 59 6.28 8.18 -4.60
N ILE A 60 6.97 7.10 -4.24
CA ILE A 60 7.12 6.70 -2.84
C ILE A 60 8.60 6.73 -2.44
N PRO A 61 8.96 7.22 -1.24
CA PRO A 61 10.32 7.06 -0.74
C PRO A 61 10.60 5.57 -0.49
N MET A 62 11.85 5.17 -0.72
CA MET A 62 12.29 3.81 -0.42
C MET A 62 12.99 3.78 0.94
N PRO A 63 12.48 3.03 1.93
CA PRO A 63 13.20 2.81 3.18
C PRO A 63 14.57 2.18 2.90
N GLU A 64 15.60 2.53 3.66
CA GLU A 64 16.98 2.04 3.46
C GLU A 64 17.08 0.50 3.43
N ALA A 65 16.28 -0.17 4.26
CA ALA A 65 16.20 -1.63 4.34
C ALA A 65 15.01 -2.23 3.54
N GLY A 66 14.28 -1.40 2.79
CA GLY A 66 13.09 -1.78 2.05
C GLY A 66 13.41 -2.57 0.79
N GLN A 67 12.77 -3.73 0.63
CA GLN A 67 12.76 -4.50 -0.61
C GLN A 67 11.42 -4.34 -1.31
N LEU A 68 11.39 -4.45 -2.64
CA LEU A 68 10.17 -4.34 -3.41
C LEU A 68 9.68 -5.72 -3.84
N GLN A 69 8.41 -6.00 -3.54
CA GLN A 69 7.71 -7.16 -4.05
C GLN A 69 6.54 -6.67 -4.90
N VAL A 70 6.58 -7.01 -6.19
CA VAL A 70 5.52 -6.64 -7.13
C VAL A 70 4.48 -7.75 -7.16
N GLU A 71 3.21 -7.36 -7.06
CA GLU A 71 2.07 -8.20 -7.37
C GLU A 71 1.62 -7.92 -8.81
N LEU A 72 1.43 -8.99 -9.59
CA LEU A 72 0.96 -8.91 -10.97
C LEU A 72 -0.45 -9.46 -11.05
N THR A 73 -1.27 -8.90 -11.93
CA THR A 73 -2.54 -9.49 -12.36
C THR A 73 -2.30 -10.80 -13.13
N GLU A 74 -3.36 -11.56 -13.37
CA GLU A 74 -3.33 -12.75 -14.25
C GLU A 74 -2.84 -12.44 -15.67
N THR A 75 -3.05 -11.20 -16.12
CA THR A 75 -2.58 -10.69 -17.42
C THR A 75 -1.13 -10.19 -17.39
N GLY A 76 -0.44 -10.29 -16.25
CA GLY A 76 0.96 -9.89 -16.07
C GLY A 76 1.17 -8.39 -15.86
N VAL A 77 0.12 -7.62 -15.58
CA VAL A 77 0.20 -6.17 -15.33
C VAL A 77 0.44 -5.94 -13.83
N PRO A 78 1.36 -5.06 -13.41
CA PRO A 78 1.51 -4.69 -12.01
C PRO A 78 0.20 -4.20 -11.39
N SER A 79 -0.30 -4.91 -10.37
CA SER A 79 -1.50 -4.55 -9.61
C SER A 79 -1.16 -3.75 -8.35
N ALA A 80 -0.09 -4.14 -7.67
CA ALA A 80 0.37 -3.52 -6.43
C ALA A 80 1.87 -3.69 -6.26
N VAL A 81 2.48 -2.77 -5.51
CA VAL A 81 3.89 -2.83 -5.13
C VAL A 81 3.96 -2.79 -3.61
N TRP A 82 4.53 -3.85 -3.03
CA TRP A 82 4.75 -4.00 -1.60
C TRP A 82 6.18 -3.59 -1.26
N VAL A 83 6.31 -2.68 -0.31
CA VAL A 83 7.57 -2.40 0.37
C VAL A 83 7.68 -3.37 1.54
N VAL A 84 8.68 -4.23 1.50
CA VAL A 84 8.96 -5.26 2.50
C VAL A 84 10.13 -4.80 3.37
N THR A 85 9.92 -4.77 4.67
CA THR A 85 10.91 -4.38 5.68
C THR A 85 11.10 -5.50 6.70
N PRO A 86 12.10 -5.44 7.59
CA PRO A 86 12.24 -6.41 8.67
C PRO A 86 11.02 -6.50 9.61
N ASN A 87 10.20 -5.45 9.67
CA ASN A 87 9.04 -5.35 10.55
C ASN A 87 7.73 -5.87 9.90
N GLY A 88 7.73 -6.10 8.59
CA GLY A 88 6.59 -6.60 7.83
C GLY A 88 6.55 -5.99 6.44
N ARG A 89 5.36 -5.66 5.92
CA ARG A 89 5.24 -5.01 4.61
C ARG A 89 4.09 -4.03 4.55
N PHE A 90 4.24 -3.01 3.72
CA PHE A 90 3.16 -2.09 3.40
C PHE A 90 3.09 -1.80 1.90
N THR A 91 1.93 -1.33 1.44
CA THR A 91 1.73 -0.87 0.06
C THR A 91 0.97 0.44 0.08
N ILE A 92 1.31 1.35 -0.81
CA ILE A 92 0.66 2.66 -0.98
C ILE A 92 0.08 2.69 -2.39
N ALA A 93 -1.23 2.86 -2.49
CA ALA A 93 -1.93 2.94 -3.75
C ALA A 93 -2.86 4.16 -3.77
N ALA A 94 -2.90 4.85 -4.91
CA ALA A 94 -3.81 5.97 -5.13
C ALA A 94 -5.03 5.55 -5.95
N TYR A 95 -6.15 6.22 -5.70
CA TYR A 95 -7.45 6.00 -6.34
C TYR A 95 -8.00 7.34 -6.79
N ALA A 96 -8.77 7.34 -7.89
CA ALA A 96 -9.51 8.52 -8.31
C ALA A 96 -10.59 8.88 -7.28
N ALA A 97 -10.64 10.15 -6.88
CA ALA A 97 -11.59 10.66 -5.90
C ALA A 97 -12.38 11.87 -6.44
N PRO A 98 -13.48 12.28 -5.76
CA PRO A 98 -14.13 13.56 -6.05
C PRO A 98 -13.21 14.74 -5.72
N LYS A 99 -13.61 15.95 -6.12
CA LYS A 99 -12.91 17.19 -5.71
C LYS A 99 -13.03 17.49 -4.21
N THR A 100 -14.03 16.91 -3.55
CA THR A 100 -14.28 17.04 -2.12
C THR A 100 -13.65 15.89 -1.37
N ALA A 101 -13.07 16.17 -0.21
CA ALA A 101 -12.61 15.15 0.73
C ALA A 101 -13.78 14.32 1.29
N GLY A 102 -13.47 13.18 1.91
CA GLY A 102 -14.42 12.31 2.60
C GLY A 102 -14.54 10.90 2.01
N LEU A 103 -13.91 10.62 0.87
CA LEU A 103 -13.97 9.29 0.27
C LEU A 103 -13.33 8.24 1.19
N TRP A 104 -12.20 8.56 1.82
CA TRP A 104 -11.55 7.67 2.78
C TRP A 104 -12.50 7.27 3.92
N ARG A 105 -13.32 8.20 4.42
CA ARG A 105 -14.26 7.93 5.51
C ARG A 105 -15.26 6.82 5.16
N GLU A 106 -15.74 6.82 3.92
CA GLU A 106 -16.67 5.81 3.39
C GLU A 106 -15.95 4.47 3.21
N VAL A 107 -14.78 4.49 2.54
CA VAL A 107 -13.94 3.31 2.29
C VAL A 107 -13.51 2.64 3.61
N ALA A 108 -13.14 3.42 4.62
CA ALA A 108 -12.77 2.92 5.94
C ALA A 108 -13.95 2.20 6.63
N GLY A 109 -15.18 2.69 6.45
CA GLY A 109 -16.38 2.02 6.94
C GLY A 109 -16.57 0.64 6.33
N GLU A 110 -16.48 0.56 4.99
CA GLU A 110 -16.60 -0.69 4.24
C GLU A 110 -15.47 -1.69 4.57
N LEU A 111 -14.23 -1.21 4.69
CA LEU A 111 -13.09 -2.04 5.09
C LEU A 111 -13.28 -2.61 6.49
N ALA A 112 -13.73 -1.79 7.44
CA ALA A 112 -14.01 -2.24 8.79
C ALA A 112 -15.12 -3.30 8.82
N GLU A 113 -16.17 -3.15 8.00
CA GLU A 113 -17.22 -4.16 7.86
C GLU A 113 -16.70 -5.45 7.23
N SER A 114 -15.90 -5.37 6.15
CA SER A 114 -15.29 -6.52 5.51
C SER A 114 -14.43 -7.33 6.50
N LEU A 115 -13.57 -6.67 7.26
CA LEU A 115 -12.72 -7.34 8.26
C LEU A 115 -13.54 -8.02 9.37
N ARG A 116 -14.66 -7.42 9.81
CA ARG A 116 -15.55 -8.06 10.79
C ARG A 116 -16.20 -9.31 10.22
N ASN A 117 -16.59 -9.28 8.95
CA ASN A 117 -17.16 -10.44 8.26
C ASN A 117 -16.14 -11.58 8.13
N ASP A 118 -14.85 -11.23 7.97
CA ASP A 118 -13.72 -12.17 7.95
C ASP A 118 -13.28 -12.62 9.35
N SER A 119 -14.12 -12.41 10.38
CA SER A 119 -13.88 -12.80 11.77
C SER A 119 -12.63 -12.18 12.42
N ALA A 120 -12.14 -11.06 11.89
CA ALA A 120 -11.09 -10.28 12.54
C ALA A 120 -11.68 -9.41 13.66
N THR A 121 -10.89 -9.18 14.72
CA THR A 121 -11.20 -8.15 15.71
C THR A 121 -10.86 -6.79 15.11
N VAL A 122 -11.86 -5.94 14.93
CA VAL A 122 -11.70 -4.63 14.27
C VAL A 122 -11.77 -3.50 15.28
N SER A 123 -10.80 -2.59 15.21
CA SER A 123 -10.80 -1.33 15.94
C SER A 123 -10.54 -0.15 15.01
N ILE A 124 -11.04 1.02 15.38
CA ILE A 124 -10.74 2.28 14.69
C ILE A 124 -9.76 3.06 15.57
N LYS A 125 -8.72 3.60 14.98
CA LYS A 125 -7.70 4.42 15.64
C LYS A 125 -7.64 5.78 14.99
N ASP A 126 -7.37 6.83 15.76
CA ASP A 126 -7.07 8.14 15.19
C ASP A 126 -5.58 8.18 14.80
N GLY A 127 -5.30 8.62 13.58
CA GLY A 127 -3.97 8.85 13.05
C GLY A 127 -3.86 10.25 12.42
N PRO A 128 -2.68 10.60 11.88
CA PRO A 128 -2.39 11.97 11.42
C PRO A 128 -3.36 12.49 10.35
N TRP A 129 -3.77 11.63 9.41
CA TRP A 129 -4.71 11.97 8.34
C TRP A 129 -6.16 11.59 8.66
N GLY A 130 -6.45 11.28 9.92
CA GLY A 130 -7.78 10.89 10.40
C GLY A 130 -7.88 9.42 10.77
N ARG A 131 -9.08 8.85 10.63
CA ARG A 131 -9.39 7.52 11.16
C ARG A 131 -8.70 6.42 10.36
N GLU A 132 -8.07 5.50 11.06
CA GLU A 132 -7.42 4.31 10.52
C GLU A 132 -8.17 3.05 10.98
N VAL A 133 -8.23 2.04 10.12
CA VAL A 133 -8.89 0.76 10.40
C VAL A 133 -7.84 -0.27 10.78
N VAL A 134 -7.95 -0.89 11.95
CA VAL A 134 -7.04 -1.95 12.40
C VAL A 134 -7.82 -3.25 12.56
N GLY A 135 -7.41 -4.27 11.81
CA GLY A 135 -7.90 -5.64 11.93
C GLY A 135 -6.86 -6.54 12.58
N VAL A 136 -7.29 -7.34 13.55
CA VAL A 136 -6.45 -8.27 14.28
C VAL A 136 -7.01 -9.69 14.16
N ALA A 137 -6.19 -10.60 13.64
CA ALA A 137 -6.48 -12.02 13.53
C ALA A 137 -5.18 -12.82 13.78
N THR A 138 -4.77 -13.67 12.83
CA THR A 138 -3.47 -14.37 12.88
C THR A 138 -2.28 -13.40 12.80
N GLY A 139 -2.48 -12.23 12.19
CA GLY A 139 -1.56 -11.09 12.21
C GLY A 139 -2.32 -9.79 12.41
N VAL A 140 -1.65 -8.68 12.16
CA VAL A 140 -2.26 -7.34 12.22
C VAL A 140 -2.24 -6.71 10.84
N VAL A 141 -3.40 -6.20 10.43
CA VAL A 141 -3.53 -5.34 9.25
C VAL A 141 -4.03 -3.97 9.69
N ARG A 142 -3.40 -2.91 9.18
CA ARG A 142 -3.84 -1.53 9.37
C ARG A 142 -4.04 -0.87 8.01
N PHE A 143 -5.16 -0.20 7.86
CA PHE A 143 -5.47 0.62 6.70
C PHE A 143 -5.40 2.09 7.12
N ILE A 144 -4.52 2.83 6.45
CA ILE A 144 -4.36 4.28 6.58
C ILE A 144 -4.82 4.88 5.27
N GLY A 145 -5.59 5.96 5.30
CA GLY A 145 -5.96 6.64 4.07
C GLY A 145 -5.97 8.14 4.20
N VAL A 146 -5.75 8.77 3.06
CA VAL A 146 -5.57 10.21 2.93
C VAL A 146 -6.40 10.68 1.75
N ASP A 147 -7.29 11.64 1.98
CA ASP A 147 -8.05 12.29 0.91
C ASP A 147 -7.29 13.52 0.42
N GLY A 148 -7.07 13.61 -0.89
CA GLY A 148 -6.49 14.78 -1.56
C GLY A 148 -7.41 15.33 -2.65
N TYR A 149 -6.92 16.30 -3.44
CA TYR A 149 -7.73 16.91 -4.48
C TYR A 149 -7.90 15.98 -5.69
N ARG A 150 -9.06 15.33 -5.79
CA ARG A 150 -9.41 14.38 -6.87
C ARG A 150 -8.65 13.04 -6.82
N TRP A 151 -7.94 12.77 -5.73
CA TRP A 151 -7.31 11.48 -5.44
C TRP A 151 -7.51 11.10 -3.97
N MET A 152 -7.36 9.81 -3.67
CA MET A 152 -7.31 9.28 -2.31
C MET A 152 -6.24 8.21 -2.25
N ILE A 153 -5.36 8.25 -1.25
CA ILE A 153 -4.38 7.20 -0.97
C ILE A 153 -4.99 6.20 0.01
N ARG A 154 -4.76 4.92 -0.27
CA ARG A 154 -4.90 3.84 0.70
C ARG A 154 -3.55 3.18 0.91
N CYS A 155 -3.02 3.30 2.12
CA CYS A 155 -1.87 2.56 2.60
C CYS A 155 -2.35 1.33 3.40
N VAL A 156 -1.87 0.14 3.03
CA VAL A 156 -2.18 -1.12 3.72
C VAL A 156 -0.90 -1.64 4.35
N VAL A 157 -0.93 -1.79 5.67
CA VAL A 157 0.21 -2.21 6.49
C VAL A 157 -0.08 -3.60 7.06
N ASN A 158 0.78 -4.57 6.79
CA ASN A 158 0.65 -5.96 7.22
C ASN A 158 1.88 -6.39 8.02
N GLY A 159 1.67 -6.75 9.28
CA GLY A 159 2.75 -7.12 10.19
C GLY A 159 2.33 -8.16 11.23
N SER A 160 3.33 -8.56 12.03
CA SER A 160 3.08 -9.34 13.24
C SER A 160 2.59 -8.40 14.36
N HIS A 161 2.02 -8.96 15.42
CA HIS A 161 1.59 -8.18 16.59
C HIS A 161 2.76 -7.45 17.26
N GLU A 162 3.95 -8.06 17.25
CA GLU A 162 5.15 -7.55 17.93
C GLU A 162 5.80 -6.38 17.17
N THR A 163 5.75 -6.42 15.83
CA THR A 163 6.45 -5.46 14.97
C THR A 163 5.54 -4.37 14.39
N MET A 164 4.23 -4.45 14.63
CA MET A 164 3.24 -3.58 14.00
C MET A 164 3.48 -2.09 14.26
N GLU A 165 3.85 -1.72 15.49
CA GLU A 165 4.07 -0.31 15.85
C GLU A 165 5.28 0.29 15.12
N ALA A 166 6.36 -0.49 14.96
CA ALA A 166 7.52 -0.07 14.19
C ALA A 166 7.17 0.07 12.70
N LEU A 167 6.47 -0.93 12.15
CA LEU A 167 6.05 -0.93 10.75
C LEU A 167 5.07 0.20 10.43
N GLU A 168 4.16 0.52 11.36
CA GLU A 168 3.24 1.65 11.23
C GLU A 168 4.01 2.97 11.11
N ARG A 169 5.03 3.19 11.94
CA ARG A 169 5.85 4.42 11.85
C ARG A 169 6.62 4.49 10.53
N GLU A 170 7.18 3.38 10.06
CA GLU A 170 7.83 3.29 8.74
C GLU A 170 6.85 3.64 7.61
N ALA A 171 5.65 3.05 7.64
CA ALA A 171 4.63 3.28 6.64
C ALA A 171 4.11 4.72 6.67
N ARG A 172 3.97 5.34 7.85
CA ARG A 172 3.59 6.75 7.99
C ARG A 172 4.67 7.68 7.48
N ALA A 173 5.93 7.44 7.81
CA ALA A 173 7.05 8.24 7.29
C ALA A 173 7.09 8.16 5.75
N ALA A 174 6.91 6.96 5.19
CA ALA A 174 6.83 6.79 3.74
C ALA A 174 5.63 7.51 3.12
N LEU A 175 4.48 7.46 3.80
CA LEU A 175 3.25 8.10 3.35
C LEU A 175 3.35 9.63 3.40
N ALA A 176 3.97 10.19 4.44
CA ALA A 176 4.21 11.63 4.59
C ALA A 176 5.06 12.20 3.45
N ASP A 177 6.00 11.42 2.93
CA ASP A 177 6.85 11.82 1.80
C ASP A 177 6.39 11.25 0.44
N THR A 178 5.17 10.71 0.37
CA THR A 178 4.59 10.22 -0.89
C THR A 178 4.06 11.38 -1.73
N VAL A 179 4.28 11.34 -3.04
CA VAL A 179 3.68 12.28 -4.02
C VAL A 179 2.71 11.53 -4.93
N VAL A 180 1.53 12.10 -5.16
CA VAL A 180 0.50 11.53 -6.04
C VAL A 180 0.53 12.21 -7.40
N ARG A 181 0.72 11.41 -8.46
CA ARG A 181 0.61 11.85 -9.86
C ARG A 181 -0.68 11.31 -10.45
N ARG A 182 -1.80 11.99 -10.17
CA ARG A 182 -3.11 11.50 -10.61
C ARG A 182 -3.38 11.71 -12.12
N GLY A 183 -2.77 12.74 -12.71
CA GLY A 183 -2.92 13.10 -14.11
C GLY A 183 -4.29 13.70 -14.47
N ASP A 184 -4.49 14.02 -15.75
CA ASP A 184 -5.68 14.76 -16.19
C ASP A 184 -6.85 13.89 -16.66
N THR A 185 -6.58 12.60 -16.91
CA THR A 185 -7.57 11.68 -17.49
C THR A 185 -8.77 11.53 -16.54
N PRO A 186 -10.01 11.80 -17.01
CA PRO A 186 -11.20 11.56 -16.21
C PRO A 186 -11.36 10.07 -15.90
N LEU A 187 -11.48 9.75 -14.61
CA LEU A 187 -11.70 8.39 -14.12
C LEU A 187 -12.91 8.36 -13.19
N PRO A 188 -13.73 7.29 -13.21
CA PRO A 188 -14.77 7.09 -12.20
C PRO A 188 -14.19 7.11 -10.78
N VAL A 189 -14.95 7.63 -9.83
CA VAL A 189 -14.55 7.63 -8.41
C VAL A 189 -14.29 6.18 -7.96
N ARG A 190 -13.28 5.99 -7.10
CA ARG A 190 -12.80 4.69 -6.59
C ARG A 190 -12.06 3.82 -7.60
N THR A 191 -11.81 4.31 -8.82
CA THR A 191 -10.95 3.60 -9.78
C THR A 191 -9.50 3.66 -9.31
N PRO A 192 -8.78 2.52 -9.19
CA PRO A 192 -7.36 2.53 -8.86
C PRO A 192 -6.58 3.26 -9.95
N LEU A 193 -5.63 4.10 -9.55
CA LEU A 193 -4.72 4.73 -10.49
C LEU A 193 -3.64 3.72 -10.92
N THR A 194 -3.20 3.84 -12.18
CA THR A 194 -2.31 2.85 -12.78
C THR A 194 -0.95 2.84 -12.10
N VAL A 195 -0.51 1.66 -11.66
CA VAL A 195 0.84 1.43 -11.17
C VAL A 195 1.72 1.02 -12.36
N GLN A 196 2.89 1.64 -12.46
CA GLN A 196 3.90 1.35 -13.48
C GLN A 196 5.21 1.07 -12.78
N LEU A 197 5.94 0.05 -13.22
CA LEU A 197 7.29 -0.18 -12.70
C LEU A 197 8.30 0.58 -13.55
N PRO A 198 9.36 1.14 -12.95
CA PRO A 198 10.49 1.64 -13.73
C PRO A 198 11.05 0.55 -14.65
N GLU A 199 11.37 0.92 -15.90
CA GLU A 199 11.83 -0.02 -16.92
C GLU A 199 13.01 -0.89 -16.46
N PRO A 200 14.05 -0.38 -15.75
CA PRO A 200 15.14 -1.22 -15.25
C PRO A 200 14.65 -2.33 -14.31
N MET A 201 13.67 -2.04 -13.45
CA MET A 201 13.09 -3.02 -12.53
C MET A 201 12.22 -4.03 -13.28
N ALA A 202 11.40 -3.56 -14.23
CA ALA A 202 10.59 -4.43 -15.07
C ALA A 202 11.45 -5.38 -15.93
N GLN A 203 12.63 -4.96 -16.37
CA GLN A 203 13.60 -5.82 -17.07
C GLN A 203 14.16 -6.89 -16.14
N GLN A 204 14.63 -6.51 -14.95
CA GLN A 204 15.16 -7.46 -13.96
C GLN A 204 14.13 -8.54 -13.58
N LEU A 205 12.87 -8.16 -13.38
CA LEU A 205 11.80 -9.11 -13.09
C LEU A 205 11.58 -10.10 -14.25
N ARG A 206 11.61 -9.63 -15.50
CA ARG A 206 11.47 -10.49 -16.70
C ARG A 206 12.64 -11.46 -16.83
N GLU A 207 13.87 -11.02 -16.60
CA GLU A 207 15.07 -11.85 -16.66
C GLU A 207 15.06 -12.93 -15.56
N ALA A 208 14.70 -12.56 -14.33
CA ALA A 208 14.56 -13.50 -13.23
C ALA A 208 13.49 -14.57 -13.50
N ALA A 209 12.33 -14.16 -14.05
CA ALA A 209 11.28 -15.09 -14.44
C ALA A 209 11.72 -16.05 -15.55
N ALA A 210 12.41 -15.55 -16.58
CA ALA A 210 12.92 -16.37 -17.68
C ALA A 210 13.97 -17.39 -17.18
N ALA A 211 14.86 -16.99 -16.26
CA ALA A 211 15.84 -17.88 -15.65
C ALA A 211 15.19 -18.99 -14.83
N GLN A 212 14.14 -18.69 -14.05
CA GLN A 212 13.38 -19.69 -13.29
C GLN A 212 12.65 -20.68 -14.20
N GLN A 213 12.03 -20.21 -15.27
CA GLN A 213 11.37 -21.08 -16.26
C GLN A 213 12.37 -22.00 -16.94
N ALA A 214 13.53 -21.49 -17.36
CA ALA A 214 14.59 -22.31 -17.95
C ALA A 214 15.11 -23.37 -16.97
N ALA A 215 15.27 -23.03 -15.69
CA ALA A 215 15.69 -23.98 -14.66
C ALA A 215 14.63 -25.09 -14.42
N GLN A 216 13.34 -24.73 -14.39
CA GLN A 216 12.25 -25.71 -14.25
C GLN A 216 12.15 -26.64 -15.47
N GLN A 217 12.30 -26.10 -16.69
CA GLN A 217 12.31 -26.91 -17.91
C GLN A 217 13.52 -27.85 -17.96
N GLY A 218 14.70 -27.38 -17.55
CA GLY A 218 15.90 -28.21 -17.44
C GLY A 218 15.75 -29.33 -16.39
N ALA A 219 15.14 -29.04 -15.25
CA ALA A 219 14.86 -30.04 -14.22
C ALA A 219 13.84 -31.10 -14.69
N GLN A 220 12.77 -30.69 -15.39
CA GLN A 220 11.79 -31.62 -15.97
C GLN A 220 12.39 -32.51 -17.06
N GLN A 221 13.25 -31.96 -17.92
CA GLN A 221 13.95 -32.76 -18.94
C GLN A 221 14.94 -33.74 -18.33
N ALA A 222 15.65 -33.37 -17.27
CA ALA A 222 16.56 -34.26 -16.56
C ALA A 222 15.82 -35.41 -15.87
N ASP A 223 14.63 -35.16 -15.31
CA ASP A 223 13.81 -36.18 -14.64
C ASP A 223 13.15 -37.14 -15.66
N GLU A 224 12.73 -36.64 -16.82
CA GLU A 224 12.22 -37.48 -17.92
C GLU A 224 13.32 -38.39 -18.52
N GLN A 225 14.56 -37.91 -18.59
CA GLN A 225 15.72 -38.67 -19.08
C GLN A 225 16.26 -39.66 -18.03
N ALA A 226 16.00 -39.42 -16.74
CA ALA A 226 16.36 -40.33 -15.65
C ALA A 226 15.32 -41.44 -15.40
N ARG A 227 14.16 -41.40 -16.09
CA ARG A 227 13.14 -42.44 -15.96
C ARG A 227 13.60 -43.71 -16.70
N PRO A 228 13.93 -44.81 -16.00
CA PRO A 228 14.43 -46.01 -16.66
C PRO A 228 13.33 -46.59 -17.56
N GLU A 229 13.69 -46.91 -18.82
CA GLU A 229 12.82 -47.65 -19.74
C GLU A 229 12.22 -48.86 -19.01
N PRO A 230 10.91 -49.15 -19.15
CA PRO A 230 10.35 -50.36 -18.61
C PRO A 230 11.04 -51.53 -19.32
N ALA A 231 11.96 -52.18 -18.61
CA ALA A 231 12.68 -53.35 -19.09
C ALA A 231 11.65 -54.32 -19.66
N ALA A 232 11.66 -54.44 -21.00
CA ALA A 232 10.88 -55.44 -21.71
C ALA A 232 11.15 -56.77 -21.01
N ARG A 233 10.11 -57.31 -20.33
CA ARG A 233 10.18 -58.60 -19.65
C ARG A 233 10.45 -59.66 -20.69
N ARG A 234 11.74 -59.89 -20.94
CA ARG A 234 12.27 -61.06 -21.61
C ARG A 234 12.13 -62.18 -20.57
N SER A 235 10.97 -62.82 -20.53
CA SER A 235 10.73 -63.97 -19.65
C SER A 235 9.87 -65.00 -20.38
N ALA A 236 10.57 -66.03 -20.83
CA ALA A 236 10.14 -67.42 -20.90
C ALA A 236 8.96 -67.76 -21.81
N GLU A 237 9.29 -68.42 -22.91
CA GLU A 237 8.51 -69.50 -23.49
C GLU A 237 7.74 -70.29 -22.42
N GLY A 238 6.45 -70.01 -22.33
CA GLY A 238 5.48 -70.91 -21.72
C GLY A 238 5.26 -72.09 -22.66
N SER A 239 6.08 -73.13 -22.55
CA SER A 239 5.78 -74.43 -23.14
C SER A 239 6.52 -75.56 -22.42
N ALA A 240 6.09 -75.90 -21.20
CA ALA A 240 6.47 -77.15 -20.54
C ALA A 240 5.59 -77.43 -19.31
N MET A 241 4.28 -77.58 -19.49
CA MET A 241 3.40 -78.24 -18.50
C MET A 241 2.25 -78.91 -19.27
N GLN A 242 2.61 -79.92 -20.07
CA GLN A 242 1.67 -80.87 -20.64
C GLN A 242 1.98 -82.25 -20.07
N GLN A 243 1.53 -82.50 -18.84
CA GLN A 243 1.32 -83.84 -18.32
C GLN A 243 0.10 -83.87 -17.38
N LEU A 244 -1.08 -83.96 -17.97
CA LEU A 244 -2.20 -84.68 -17.37
C LEU A 244 -2.61 -85.75 -18.37
N ARG A 245 -2.11 -86.96 -18.12
CA ARG A 245 -2.52 -88.17 -18.81
C ARG A 245 -3.77 -88.73 -18.12
N THR A 246 -4.69 -89.14 -18.97
CA THR A 246 -5.50 -90.38 -18.91
C THR A 246 -6.72 -90.45 -17.97
N THR A 247 -7.89 -90.25 -18.60
CA THR A 247 -8.95 -91.26 -18.83
C THR A 247 -9.51 -92.04 -17.64
N THR A 248 -10.80 -91.80 -17.36
CA THR A 248 -11.92 -92.73 -17.07
C THR A 248 -13.08 -91.84 -16.59
N GLY A 249 -14.34 -91.84 -17.04
CA GLY A 249 -15.17 -92.61 -17.95
C GLY A 249 -16.62 -92.18 -17.64
N GLY A 250 -17.53 -92.21 -18.63
CA GLY A 250 -18.97 -91.91 -18.45
C GLY A 250 -19.48 -90.79 -19.33
#